data_AF-A0A950UZC9-F1
#
_entry.id   AF-A0A950UZC9-F1
#
_cell.length_a   1.000
_cell.length_b   1.000
_cell.length_c   1.000
_cell.angle_alpha   90.00
_cell.angle_beta   90.00
_cell.angle_gamma   90.00
#
_symmetry.space_group_name_H-M   'P 1'
#
loop_
_entity.id
_entity.type
_entity.pdbx_description
1 polymer ?
#
loop_
_entity_poly.entity_id
_entity_poly.type
_entity_poly.pdbx_seq_one_letter_code
_entity_poly.pdbx_strand_id
1 'polypeptide(L)'
;MKPKNVSIQATPVRGSRRAAFLFASSLVCLSMRAAMAAELYHDGDLDVRWDNTLRYTAAVRLLPRDGELVSNPNWDDGDRNFSPGLISNRLDLLSEFDVTDGNFGLRLSASGWYDDVYHHHTDNDSPATFNPVSVPHDEFTKDVRMLHGTDAQLDDAFVHGSFDLGTIPASFRLGRYVLLWGESLFFGNNAIAAGQAPTDVIRELGQPGAYAKENFLPVWQGSISLQPWEDVSLSGYYQFQWRKNRLPGSGSYFSYADYQD
;
A
#
# COMPACT_ATOMS: atom_id res chain seq x y z
N MET A 1 33.49 -58.55 43.72
CA MET A 1 33.43 -57.42 42.76
C MET A 1 32.10 -56.70 42.94
N LYS A 2 32.10 -55.45 43.41
CA LYS A 2 30.89 -54.62 43.62
C LYS A 2 30.56 -53.83 42.34
N PRO A 3 29.28 -53.60 41.99
CA PRO A 3 28.91 -52.75 40.86
C PRO A 3 29.14 -51.26 41.21
N LYS A 4 29.73 -50.50 40.29
CA LYS A 4 29.89 -49.04 40.38
C LYS A 4 28.61 -48.37 39.88
N ASN A 5 27.99 -47.55 40.73
CA ASN A 5 26.96 -46.60 40.33
C ASN A 5 27.59 -45.47 39.51
N VAL A 6 27.08 -45.22 38.31
CA VAL A 6 27.42 -44.03 37.51
C VAL A 6 26.40 -42.94 37.86
N SER A 7 26.85 -41.89 38.55
CA SER A 7 26.04 -40.70 38.80
C SER A 7 26.14 -39.76 37.59
N ILE A 8 25.04 -39.57 36.87
CA ILE A 8 24.93 -38.53 35.84
C ILE A 8 24.78 -37.19 36.56
N GLN A 9 25.82 -36.36 36.53
CA GLN A 9 25.74 -34.96 36.95
C GLN A 9 25.11 -34.14 35.81
N ALA A 10 23.94 -33.55 36.07
CA ALA A 10 23.35 -32.55 35.19
C ALA A 10 24.20 -31.27 35.26
N THR A 11 24.81 -30.90 34.14
CA THR A 11 25.45 -29.59 33.96
C THR A 11 24.37 -28.50 33.95
N PRO A 12 24.50 -27.42 34.75
CA PRO A 12 23.56 -26.32 34.69
C PRO A 12 23.75 -25.57 33.37
N VAL A 13 22.73 -25.62 32.50
CA VAL A 13 22.66 -24.79 31.30
C VAL A 13 22.57 -23.34 31.77
N ARG A 14 23.67 -22.61 31.57
CA ARG A 14 23.76 -21.17 31.84
C ARG A 14 22.76 -20.48 30.92
N GLY A 15 21.61 -20.08 31.45
CA GLY A 15 20.59 -19.35 30.72
C GLY A 15 21.18 -18.05 30.18
N SER A 16 21.52 -18.03 28.89
CA SER A 16 21.73 -16.78 28.17
C SER A 16 20.39 -16.05 28.20
N ARG A 17 20.33 -14.93 28.91
CA ARG A 17 19.27 -13.93 28.73
C ARG A 17 19.38 -13.48 27.27
N ARG A 18 18.67 -14.17 26.37
CA ARG A 18 18.34 -13.63 25.06
C ARG A 18 17.39 -12.48 25.36
N ALA A 19 17.96 -11.30 25.52
CA ALA A 19 17.20 -10.08 25.33
C ALA A 19 16.64 -10.20 23.91
N ALA A 20 15.32 -10.38 23.82
CA ALA A 20 14.61 -10.13 22.58
C ALA A 20 14.82 -8.64 22.29
N PHE A 21 15.87 -8.32 21.52
CA PHE A 21 15.97 -7.03 20.90
C PHE A 21 14.84 -6.98 19.88
N LEU A 22 13.77 -6.30 20.26
CA LEU A 22 12.86 -5.68 19.30
C LEU A 22 13.76 -4.80 18.43
N PHE A 23 14.08 -5.27 17.22
CA PHE A 23 14.73 -4.45 16.19
C PHE A 23 13.71 -3.40 15.74
N ALA A 24 13.56 -2.37 16.56
CA ALA A 24 12.79 -1.20 16.23
C ALA A 24 13.75 -0.21 15.56
N SER A 25 13.77 -0.22 14.23
CA SER A 25 14.03 1.01 13.49
C SER A 25 12.96 2.01 13.93
N SER A 26 13.31 2.85 14.90
CA SER A 26 12.38 3.84 15.44
C SER A 26 12.12 4.88 14.37
N LEU A 27 10.95 4.78 13.75
CA LEU A 27 10.45 5.70 12.76
C LEU A 27 9.44 6.63 13.43
N VAL A 28 9.53 7.92 13.15
CA VAL A 28 8.43 8.85 13.43
C VAL A 28 7.83 9.27 12.11
N CYS A 29 6.56 8.92 11.90
CA CYS A 29 5.74 9.42 10.81
C CYS A 29 4.71 10.40 11.35
N LEU A 30 4.71 11.62 10.83
CA LEU A 30 3.66 12.60 11.07
C LEU A 30 2.90 12.79 9.75
N SER A 31 1.58 12.61 9.79
CA SER A 31 0.71 12.94 8.66
C SER A 31 -0.33 13.97 9.08
N MET A 32 -0.52 14.99 8.25
CA MET A 32 -1.62 15.94 8.38
C MET A 32 -2.51 15.80 7.15
N ARG A 33 -3.82 15.62 7.38
CA ARG A 33 -4.83 15.53 6.32
C ARG A 33 -5.75 16.75 6.40
N ALA A 34 -5.90 17.48 5.30
CA ALA A 34 -6.91 18.51 5.14
C ALA A 34 -7.84 18.09 3.99
N ALA A 35 -9.12 17.99 4.28
CA ALA A 35 -10.15 17.69 3.29
C ALA A 35 -10.97 18.95 3.03
N MET A 36 -11.12 19.32 1.76
CA MET A 36 -12.06 20.35 1.30
C MET A 36 -13.10 19.65 0.45
N ALA A 37 -14.34 19.64 0.94
CA ALA A 37 -15.50 19.13 0.24
C ALA A 37 -16.29 20.30 -0.33
N ALA A 38 -16.67 20.21 -1.61
CA ALA A 38 -17.57 21.17 -2.23
C ALA A 38 -18.72 20.42 -2.93
N GLU A 39 -19.93 20.66 -2.45
CA GLU A 39 -21.14 20.39 -3.22
C GLU A 39 -21.21 21.45 -4.32
N LEU A 40 -21.03 21.03 -5.58
CA LEU A 40 -20.98 21.94 -6.71
C LEU A 40 -22.38 22.26 -7.23
N TYR A 41 -23.29 21.29 -7.15
CA TYR A 41 -24.64 21.41 -7.66
C TYR A 41 -25.56 20.37 -7.03
N HIS A 42 -26.77 20.81 -6.66
CA HIS A 42 -27.85 19.94 -6.23
C HIS A 42 -29.19 20.48 -6.73
N ASP A 43 -29.90 19.69 -7.53
CA ASP A 43 -31.26 20.00 -8.00
C ASP A 43 -32.04 18.69 -8.25
N GLY A 44 -33.11 18.51 -7.48
CA GLY A 44 -33.90 17.28 -7.51
C GLY A 44 -33.06 16.04 -7.17
N ASP A 45 -33.01 15.09 -8.10
CA ASP A 45 -32.27 13.84 -7.96
C ASP A 45 -30.80 13.94 -8.44
N LEU A 46 -30.41 15.08 -9.03
CA LEU A 46 -29.05 15.33 -9.49
C LEU A 46 -28.20 15.94 -8.36
N ASP A 47 -27.14 15.23 -7.98
CA ASP A 47 -26.10 15.66 -7.04
C ASP A 47 -24.73 15.59 -7.72
N VAL A 48 -23.94 16.66 -7.60
CA VAL A 48 -22.59 16.78 -8.15
C VAL A 48 -21.65 17.22 -7.06
N ARG A 49 -20.67 16.38 -6.78
CA ARG A 49 -19.68 16.59 -5.72
C ARG A 49 -18.28 16.58 -6.28
N TRP A 50 -17.46 17.49 -5.76
CA TRP A 50 -16.03 17.51 -6.02
C TRP A 50 -15.27 17.67 -4.71
N ASP A 51 -14.68 16.57 -4.27
CA ASP A 51 -13.95 16.45 -3.03
C ASP A 51 -12.44 16.44 -3.31
N ASN A 52 -11.69 17.28 -2.59
CA ASN A 52 -10.23 17.35 -2.69
C ASN A 52 -9.59 17.13 -1.32
N THR A 53 -8.71 16.14 -1.23
CA THR A 53 -7.95 15.84 -0.02
C THR A 53 -6.48 16.12 -0.26
N LEU A 54 -5.92 17.04 0.53
CA LEU A 54 -4.49 17.31 0.59
C LEU A 54 -3.90 16.62 1.81
N ARG A 55 -2.80 15.89 1.61
CA ARG A 55 -2.07 15.24 2.70
C ARG A 55 -0.61 15.59 2.63
N TYR A 56 -0.05 15.94 3.78
CA TYR A 56 1.39 16.07 3.96
C TYR A 56 1.90 14.99 4.90
N THR A 57 2.96 14.30 4.49
CA THR A 57 3.62 13.24 5.24
C THR A 57 5.10 13.55 5.40
N ALA A 58 5.58 13.54 6.64
CA ALA A 58 7.00 13.57 6.95
C ALA A 58 7.37 12.32 7.74
N ALA A 59 8.40 11.60 7.28
CA ALA A 59 8.91 10.42 7.95
C ALA A 59 10.42 10.53 8.17
N VAL A 60 10.88 10.16 9.36
CA VAL A 60 12.27 10.35 9.81
C VAL A 60 12.86 9.04 10.33
N ARG A 61 14.04 8.67 9.82
CA ARG A 61 14.90 7.63 10.39
C ARG A 61 15.68 8.19 11.58
N LEU A 62 15.48 7.63 12.78
CA LEU A 62 16.13 8.13 14.00
C LEU A 62 17.51 7.53 14.29
N LEU A 63 17.73 6.28 13.88
CA LEU A 63 18.92 5.51 14.26
C LEU A 63 19.81 5.22 13.05
N PRO A 64 21.15 5.14 13.25
CA PRO A 64 22.06 4.67 12.21
C PRO A 64 21.69 3.27 11.70
N ARG A 65 22.17 2.94 10.49
CA ARG A 65 22.06 1.60 9.91
C ARG A 65 22.63 0.53 10.84
N ASP A 66 21.91 -0.58 10.96
CA ASP A 66 22.37 -1.77 11.67
C ASP A 66 23.29 -2.58 10.75
N GLY A 67 24.37 -3.13 11.30
CA GLY A 67 25.32 -3.95 10.56
C GLY A 67 24.69 -5.22 9.96
N GLU A 68 23.65 -5.77 10.60
CA GLU A 68 22.94 -6.95 10.11
C GLU A 68 22.14 -6.63 8.84
N LEU A 69 21.51 -5.46 8.79
CA LEU A 69 20.69 -5.02 7.65
C LEU A 69 21.52 -4.74 6.39
N VAL A 70 22.80 -4.41 6.57
CA VAL A 70 23.74 -4.16 5.46
C VAL A 70 24.70 -5.31 5.18
N SER A 71 24.45 -6.48 5.76
CA SER A 71 25.33 -7.65 5.66
C SER A 71 25.11 -8.48 4.38
N ASN A 72 23.90 -8.41 3.80
CA ASN A 72 23.53 -9.13 2.60
C ASN A 72 23.47 -8.17 1.40
N PRO A 73 24.39 -8.28 0.43
CA PRO A 73 24.46 -7.42 -0.76
C PRO A 73 23.22 -7.40 -1.67
N ASN A 74 22.22 -8.25 -1.42
CA ASN A 74 21.00 -8.26 -2.21
C ASN A 74 19.84 -7.55 -1.51
N TRP A 75 19.97 -7.21 -0.23
CA TRP A 75 18.90 -6.67 0.62
C TRP A 75 19.37 -5.43 1.41
N ASP A 76 20.46 -4.78 1.00
CA ASP A 76 21.12 -3.71 1.75
C ASP A 76 20.88 -2.30 1.19
N ASP A 77 20.50 -2.14 -0.08
CA ASP A 77 20.37 -0.80 -0.69
C ASP A 77 19.30 0.07 -0.01
N GLY A 78 18.18 -0.52 0.42
CA GLY A 78 17.14 0.21 1.17
C GLY A 78 17.66 0.83 2.49
N ASP A 79 18.59 0.16 3.16
CA ASP A 79 19.23 0.65 4.39
C ASP A 79 20.42 1.56 4.10
N ARG A 80 21.21 1.28 3.06
CA ARG A 80 22.39 2.06 2.66
C ARG A 80 22.02 3.41 2.08
N ASN A 81 20.90 3.51 1.39
CA ASN A 81 20.48 4.75 0.72
C ASN A 81 20.07 5.86 1.70
N PHE A 82 19.86 5.56 2.99
CA PHE A 82 19.31 6.51 3.96
C PHE A 82 20.08 6.52 5.30
N SER A 83 20.79 7.61 5.58
CA SER A 83 21.30 7.94 6.91
C SER A 83 20.19 8.45 7.84
N PRO A 84 20.44 8.59 9.16
CA PRO A 84 19.48 9.23 10.06
C PRO A 84 19.07 10.61 9.53
N GLY A 85 17.78 10.84 9.36
CA GLY A 85 17.27 11.99 8.61
C GLY A 85 15.89 11.73 8.02
N LEU A 86 15.45 12.63 7.14
CA LEU A 86 14.18 12.49 6.41
C LEU A 86 14.28 11.32 5.43
N ILE A 87 13.30 10.43 5.48
CA ILE A 87 13.11 9.33 4.52
C ILE A 87 11.90 9.56 3.61
N SER A 88 11.04 10.51 3.99
CA SER A 88 9.91 11.00 3.18
C SER A 88 9.59 12.43 3.59
N ASN A 89 9.38 13.28 2.59
CA ASN A 89 8.90 14.65 2.71
C ASN A 89 7.88 14.89 1.59
N ARG A 90 6.67 14.36 1.80
CA ARG A 90 5.71 14.07 0.75
C ARG A 90 4.44 14.90 0.85
N LEU A 91 4.00 15.41 -0.28
CA LEU A 91 2.68 15.99 -0.49
C LEU A 91 1.87 15.06 -1.41
N ASP A 92 0.66 14.69 -1.00
CA ASP A 92 -0.31 13.98 -1.82
C ASP A 92 -1.56 14.84 -2.05
N LEU A 93 -2.11 14.76 -3.26
CA LEU A 93 -3.43 15.27 -3.62
C LEU A 93 -4.28 14.08 -4.08
N LEU A 94 -5.47 13.95 -3.52
CA LEU A 94 -6.55 13.09 -4.01
C LEU A 94 -7.72 13.99 -4.42
N SER A 95 -8.17 13.84 -5.66
CA SER A 95 -9.34 14.55 -6.20
C SER A 95 -10.39 13.52 -6.59
N GLU A 96 -11.62 13.71 -6.11
CA GLU A 96 -12.75 12.79 -6.30
C GLU A 96 -13.94 13.58 -6.85
N PHE A 97 -14.46 13.14 -7.99
CA PHE A 97 -15.60 13.73 -8.66
C PHE A 97 -16.71 12.67 -8.77
N ASP A 98 -17.84 12.94 -8.13
CA ASP A 98 -18.99 12.06 -8.09
C ASP A 98 -20.21 12.80 -8.66
N VAL A 99 -20.92 12.14 -9.56
CA VAL A 99 -22.20 12.62 -10.12
C VAL A 99 -23.21 11.51 -9.93
N THR A 100 -24.34 11.83 -9.31
CA THR A 100 -25.48 10.91 -9.18
C THR A 100 -26.74 11.58 -9.70
N ASP A 101 -27.54 10.85 -10.47
CA ASP A 101 -28.85 11.25 -10.95
C ASP A 101 -29.83 10.09 -10.71
N GLY A 102 -30.62 10.21 -9.65
CA GLY A 102 -31.53 9.18 -9.19
C GLY A 102 -30.83 7.86 -8.88
N ASN A 103 -31.11 6.83 -9.67
CA ASN A 103 -30.57 5.49 -9.48
C ASN A 103 -29.23 5.23 -10.21
N PHE A 104 -28.67 6.22 -10.90
CA PHE A 104 -27.45 6.05 -11.69
C PHE A 104 -26.39 7.06 -11.28
N GLY A 105 -25.12 6.73 -11.51
CA GLY A 105 -24.03 7.64 -11.21
C GLY A 105 -22.72 7.30 -11.90
N LEU A 106 -21.80 8.25 -11.80
CA LEU A 106 -20.43 8.22 -12.31
C LEU A 106 -19.51 8.64 -11.17
N ARG A 107 -18.45 7.87 -10.96
CA ARG A 107 -17.34 8.23 -10.06
C ARG A 107 -16.04 8.29 -10.84
N LEU A 108 -15.30 9.38 -10.67
CA LEU A 108 -13.95 9.57 -11.16
C LEU A 108 -13.07 9.99 -9.98
N SER A 109 -11.91 9.37 -9.81
CA SER A 109 -10.92 9.82 -8.84
C SER A 109 -9.50 9.68 -9.35
N ALA A 110 -8.64 10.62 -8.96
CA ALA A 110 -7.24 10.61 -9.31
C ALA A 110 -6.41 11.07 -8.12
N SER A 111 -5.24 10.45 -7.95
CA SER A 111 -4.25 10.85 -6.97
C SER A 111 -2.92 11.21 -7.61
N GLY A 112 -2.21 12.16 -7.02
CA GLY A 112 -0.87 12.55 -7.41
C GLY A 112 -0.04 12.89 -6.19
N TRP A 113 1.28 12.72 -6.29
CA TRP A 113 2.18 12.98 -5.18
C TRP A 113 3.54 13.51 -5.62
N TYR A 114 4.17 14.21 -4.69
CA TYR A 114 5.55 14.66 -4.77
C TYR A 114 6.24 14.41 -3.43
N ASP A 115 7.31 13.63 -3.42
CA ASP A 115 8.21 13.42 -2.28
C ASP A 115 9.61 13.89 -2.65
N ASP A 116 10.06 14.93 -1.95
CA ASP A 116 11.33 15.60 -2.24
C ASP A 116 12.54 14.68 -2.01
N VAL A 117 12.46 13.75 -1.05
CA VAL A 117 13.59 12.90 -0.64
C VAL A 117 14.12 12.07 -1.81
N TYR A 118 13.22 11.58 -2.66
CA TYR A 118 13.57 10.71 -3.79
C TYR A 118 14.11 11.47 -5.01
N HIS A 119 14.22 12.80 -4.96
CA HIS A 119 14.83 13.61 -6.02
C HIS A 119 16.28 14.02 -5.72
N HIS A 120 16.79 13.64 -4.55
CA HIS A 120 18.18 13.90 -4.13
C HIS A 120 19.05 12.65 -4.29
N HIS A 121 20.36 12.84 -4.10
CA HIS A 121 21.33 11.75 -4.00
C HIS A 121 21.08 10.92 -2.74
N THR A 122 21.46 9.64 -2.80
CA THR A 122 21.36 8.70 -1.67
C THR A 122 22.62 8.73 -0.82
N ASP A 123 22.53 8.18 0.39
CA ASP A 123 23.67 8.03 1.30
C ASP A 123 24.49 6.74 1.07
N ASN A 124 24.28 6.05 -0.05
CA ASN A 124 24.93 4.77 -0.32
C ASN A 124 26.45 4.93 -0.46
N ASP A 125 27.19 4.16 0.33
CA ASP A 125 28.66 4.19 0.37
C ASP A 125 29.30 2.87 -0.09
N SER A 126 28.52 1.99 -0.76
CA SER A 126 28.97 0.66 -1.19
C SER A 126 28.81 0.44 -2.70
N PRO A 127 29.65 1.07 -3.54
CA PRO A 127 29.60 0.87 -4.99
C PRO A 127 29.74 -0.59 -5.44
N ALA A 128 30.39 -1.43 -4.62
CA ALA A 128 30.65 -2.84 -4.96
C ALA A 128 29.45 -3.76 -4.72
N THR A 129 28.47 -3.34 -3.91
CA THR A 129 27.26 -4.12 -3.61
C THR A 129 25.99 -3.48 -4.12
N PHE A 130 26.05 -2.25 -4.63
CA PHE A 130 24.92 -1.59 -5.26
C PHE A 130 24.41 -2.38 -6.46
N ASN A 131 23.14 -2.77 -6.40
CA ASN A 131 22.56 -3.66 -7.40
C ASN A 131 22.11 -2.97 -8.70
N PRO A 132 21.53 -1.76 -8.67
CA PRO A 132 21.13 -1.09 -9.90
C PRO A 132 22.32 -0.78 -10.81
N VAL A 133 22.24 -1.22 -12.07
CA VAL A 133 23.28 -0.96 -13.08
C VAL A 133 22.99 0.24 -13.98
N SER A 134 21.83 0.88 -13.79
CA SER A 134 21.32 1.96 -14.64
C SER A 134 21.75 3.36 -14.20
N VAL A 135 22.27 3.50 -12.98
CA VAL A 135 22.66 4.76 -12.33
C VAL A 135 23.88 4.53 -11.42
N PRO A 136 24.61 5.59 -11.02
CA PRO A 136 25.59 5.50 -9.94
C PRO A 136 24.96 5.03 -8.62
N HIS A 137 25.79 4.50 -7.70
CA HIS A 137 25.35 3.96 -6.40
C HIS A 137 24.61 4.96 -5.50
N ASP A 138 24.89 6.24 -5.67
CA ASP A 138 24.40 7.37 -4.90
C ASP A 138 23.19 8.04 -5.58
N GLU A 139 22.50 7.33 -6.48
CA GLU A 139 21.32 7.83 -7.18
C GLU A 139 20.17 6.83 -7.14
N PHE A 140 18.95 7.33 -6.92
CA PHE A 140 17.75 6.53 -7.15
C PHE A 140 17.55 6.25 -8.64
N THR A 141 17.11 5.03 -8.99
CA THR A 141 16.75 4.72 -10.38
C THR A 141 15.56 5.56 -10.84
N LYS A 142 15.38 5.71 -12.17
CA LYS A 142 14.24 6.44 -12.73
C LYS A 142 12.90 5.91 -12.19
N ASP A 143 12.74 4.59 -12.08
CA ASP A 143 11.51 3.97 -11.64
C ASP A 143 11.24 4.24 -10.16
N VAL A 144 12.27 4.26 -9.31
CA VAL A 144 12.14 4.67 -7.90
C VAL A 144 11.76 6.15 -7.79
N ARG A 145 12.40 7.02 -8.57
CA ARG A 145 12.07 8.45 -8.59
C ARG A 145 10.64 8.72 -9.06
N MET A 146 10.13 7.96 -10.02
CA MET A 146 8.73 8.07 -10.42
C MET A 146 7.82 7.52 -9.31
N LEU A 147 8.00 6.26 -8.94
CA LEU A 147 7.10 5.55 -8.04
C LEU A 147 7.02 6.18 -6.63
N HIS A 148 8.15 6.57 -6.06
CA HIS A 148 8.21 7.14 -4.71
C HIS A 148 8.35 8.67 -4.71
N GLY A 149 9.03 9.25 -5.70
CA GLY A 149 9.28 10.69 -5.78
C GLY A 149 8.17 11.49 -6.44
N THR A 150 7.75 11.17 -7.67
CA THR A 150 6.66 11.91 -8.34
C THR A 150 5.93 11.06 -9.36
N ASP A 151 4.65 10.83 -9.09
CA ASP A 151 3.75 10.12 -9.99
C ASP A 151 2.30 10.56 -9.74
N ALA A 152 1.44 10.23 -10.71
CA ALA A 152 0.01 10.48 -10.66
C ALA A 152 -0.74 9.34 -11.33
N GLN A 153 -1.91 9.00 -10.80
CA GLN A 153 -2.70 7.88 -11.27
C GLN A 153 -4.19 8.15 -11.23
N LEU A 154 -4.90 7.54 -12.18
CA LEU A 154 -6.34 7.38 -12.12
C LEU A 154 -6.67 6.21 -11.18
N ASP A 155 -7.39 6.53 -10.12
CA ASP A 155 -7.87 5.60 -9.11
C ASP A 155 -9.19 5.00 -9.62
N ASP A 156 -10.34 5.59 -9.29
CA ASP A 156 -11.64 5.13 -9.73
C ASP A 156 -12.06 5.79 -11.06
N ALA A 157 -12.69 5.02 -11.93
CA ALA A 157 -13.40 5.53 -13.09
C ALA A 157 -14.48 4.55 -13.52
N PHE A 158 -15.67 4.67 -12.94
CA PHE A 158 -16.76 3.73 -13.19
C PHE A 158 -18.13 4.39 -13.18
N VAL A 159 -19.06 3.76 -13.89
CA VAL A 159 -20.48 4.03 -13.77
C VAL A 159 -21.13 2.97 -12.91
N HIS A 160 -22.19 3.35 -12.22
CA HIS A 160 -22.99 2.46 -11.40
C HIS A 160 -24.46 2.78 -11.53
N GLY A 161 -25.29 1.83 -11.14
CA GLY A 161 -26.70 2.12 -10.92
C GLY A 161 -27.50 0.93 -10.41
N SER A 162 -28.77 1.21 -10.12
CA SER A 162 -29.76 0.23 -9.70
C SER A 162 -31.00 0.29 -10.59
N PHE A 163 -31.60 -0.88 -10.81
CA PHE A 163 -32.80 -1.04 -11.63
C PHE A 163 -33.53 -2.33 -11.23
N ASP A 164 -34.80 -2.45 -11.60
CA ASP A 164 -35.59 -3.66 -11.36
C ASP A 164 -35.65 -4.54 -12.62
N LEU A 165 -35.19 -5.79 -12.51
CA LEU A 165 -35.40 -6.84 -13.49
C LEU A 165 -36.72 -7.54 -13.21
N GLY A 166 -37.82 -6.94 -13.68
CA GLY A 166 -39.16 -7.40 -13.31
C GLY A 166 -39.44 -7.08 -11.84
N THR A 167 -39.46 -8.11 -11.00
CA THR A 167 -39.60 -7.95 -9.53
C THR A 167 -38.29 -8.15 -8.78
N ILE A 168 -37.17 -8.30 -9.49
CA ILE A 168 -35.85 -8.59 -8.90
C ILE A 168 -35.03 -7.28 -8.90
N PRO A 169 -34.78 -6.66 -7.74
CA PRO A 169 -33.85 -5.54 -7.65
C PRO A 169 -32.45 -5.97 -8.10
N ALA A 170 -31.85 -5.14 -8.93
CA ALA A 170 -30.51 -5.33 -9.47
C ALA A 170 -29.68 -4.06 -9.28
N SER A 171 -28.37 -4.23 -9.09
CA SER A 171 -27.40 -3.15 -9.16
C SER A 171 -26.15 -3.59 -9.89
N PHE A 172 -25.47 -2.64 -10.52
CA PHE A 172 -24.25 -2.93 -11.26
C PHE A 172 -23.20 -1.84 -11.05
N ARG A 173 -21.95 -2.22 -11.31
CA ARG A 173 -20.82 -1.31 -11.52
C ARG A 173 -20.05 -1.77 -12.74
N LEU A 174 -19.60 -0.81 -13.54
CA LEU A 174 -18.78 -1.09 -14.71
C LEU A 174 -17.73 0.00 -14.87
N GLY A 175 -16.47 -0.42 -14.90
CA GLY A 175 -15.34 0.48 -15.10
C GLY A 175 -14.14 0.07 -14.27
N ARG A 176 -13.36 1.05 -13.84
CA ARG A 176 -12.19 0.87 -13.01
C ARG A 176 -12.54 1.16 -11.56
N TYR A 177 -12.48 0.13 -10.71
CA TYR A 177 -12.76 0.26 -9.28
C TYR A 177 -12.19 -0.92 -8.50
N VAL A 178 -12.14 -0.80 -7.18
CA VAL A 178 -11.83 -1.91 -6.27
C VAL A 178 -13.12 -2.63 -5.84
N LEU A 179 -13.13 -3.96 -5.93
CA LEU A 179 -14.20 -4.82 -5.42
C LEU A 179 -13.60 -5.78 -4.40
N LEU A 180 -14.13 -5.79 -3.18
CA LEU A 180 -13.68 -6.67 -2.10
C LEU A 180 -14.90 -7.30 -1.43
N TRP A 181 -14.91 -8.62 -1.33
CA TRP A 181 -15.89 -9.40 -0.58
C TRP A 181 -15.19 -10.09 0.59
N GLY A 182 -15.69 -9.83 1.81
CA GLY A 182 -15.16 -10.46 3.03
C GLY A 182 -13.76 -9.99 3.43
N GLU A 183 -13.61 -8.70 3.73
CA GLU A 183 -12.37 -8.16 4.28
C GLU A 183 -12.02 -8.84 5.63
N SER A 184 -10.78 -9.32 5.73
CA SER A 184 -10.20 -9.75 7.01
C SER A 184 -9.29 -8.65 7.54
N LEU A 185 -9.59 -8.14 8.74
CA LEU A 185 -8.85 -7.07 9.43
C LEU A 185 -7.37 -7.39 9.70
N PHE A 186 -6.94 -8.66 9.59
CA PHE A 186 -5.62 -9.10 10.03
C PHE A 186 -4.76 -9.79 8.97
N PHE A 187 -5.34 -10.26 7.85
CA PHE A 187 -4.59 -10.94 6.78
C PHE A 187 -5.23 -10.74 5.41
N GLY A 188 -4.80 -9.73 4.66
CA GLY A 188 -5.28 -9.45 3.31
C GLY A 188 -5.03 -10.61 2.32
N ASN A 189 -3.99 -11.42 2.54
CA ASN A 189 -3.54 -12.45 1.60
C ASN A 189 -4.26 -13.82 1.71
N ASN A 190 -5.11 -14.03 2.74
CA ASN A 190 -5.81 -15.30 2.99
C ASN A 190 -7.35 -15.18 2.97
N ALA A 191 -7.88 -14.00 2.62
CA ALA A 191 -9.30 -13.76 2.46
C ALA A 191 -9.73 -13.97 1.00
N ILE A 192 -11.03 -14.11 0.74
CA ILE A 192 -11.58 -14.08 -0.63
C ILE A 192 -11.11 -12.81 -1.36
N ALA A 193 -11.06 -11.69 -0.63
CA ALA A 193 -10.51 -10.41 -1.05
C ALA A 193 -9.07 -10.45 -1.61
N ALA A 194 -8.23 -11.39 -1.16
CA ALA A 194 -6.83 -11.52 -1.59
C ALA A 194 -6.69 -11.68 -3.11
N GLY A 195 -7.66 -12.38 -3.73
CA GLY A 195 -7.67 -12.63 -5.17
C GLY A 195 -8.46 -11.59 -5.98
N GLN A 196 -9.12 -10.62 -5.35
CA GLN A 196 -10.06 -9.72 -6.04
C GLN A 196 -9.44 -8.40 -6.47
N ALA A 197 -8.38 -7.95 -5.81
CA ALA A 197 -7.69 -6.72 -6.18
C ALA A 197 -6.18 -6.82 -5.92
N PRO A 198 -5.33 -6.28 -6.81
CA PRO A 198 -3.89 -6.13 -6.54
C PRO A 198 -3.64 -5.19 -5.36
N THR A 199 -2.59 -5.44 -4.60
CA THR A 199 -2.21 -4.64 -3.42
C THR A 199 -1.18 -3.55 -3.77
N ASP A 200 -1.29 -2.40 -3.10
CA ASP A 200 -0.30 -1.32 -3.06
C ASP A 200 0.44 -1.35 -1.71
N VAL A 201 1.57 -2.06 -1.69
CA VAL A 201 2.38 -2.24 -0.48
C VAL A 201 3.11 -0.95 -0.10
N ILE A 202 3.35 -0.04 -1.06
CA ILE A 202 3.97 1.26 -0.76
C ILE A 202 3.05 2.09 0.12
N ARG A 203 1.75 2.13 -0.22
CA ARG A 203 0.74 2.82 0.61
C ARG A 203 0.61 2.16 1.99
N GLU A 204 0.61 0.84 2.04
CA GLU A 204 0.51 0.08 3.31
C GLU A 204 1.66 0.38 4.27
N LEU A 205 2.90 0.46 3.77
CA LEU A 205 4.09 0.71 4.61
C LEU A 205 4.31 2.19 4.90
N GLY A 206 3.92 3.08 3.99
CA GLY A 206 4.23 4.52 4.06
C GLY A 206 3.15 5.40 4.68
N GLN A 207 1.92 4.90 4.85
CA GLN A 207 0.78 5.72 5.31
C GLN A 207 0.17 5.20 6.61
N PRO A 208 0.56 5.77 7.78
CA PRO A 208 -0.11 5.47 9.03
C PRO A 208 -1.60 5.80 8.95
N GLY A 209 -2.47 4.82 9.21
CA GLY A 209 -3.92 5.02 9.23
C GLY A 209 -4.63 4.94 7.87
N ALA A 210 -3.98 4.39 6.84
CA ALA A 210 -4.69 4.02 5.60
C ALA A 210 -5.80 3.01 5.89
N TYR A 211 -7.00 3.23 5.34
CA TYR A 211 -8.08 2.25 5.41
C TYR A 211 -7.74 1.03 4.53
N ALA A 212 -8.25 -0.16 4.87
CA ALA A 212 -7.97 -1.39 4.12
C ALA A 212 -8.22 -1.23 2.60
N LYS A 213 -9.30 -0.54 2.22
CA LYS A 213 -9.61 -0.23 0.82
C LYS A 213 -8.56 0.63 0.09
N GLU A 214 -7.83 1.50 0.80
CA GLU A 214 -6.81 2.39 0.21
C GLU A 214 -5.54 1.63 -0.20
N ASN A 215 -5.36 0.41 0.31
CA ASN A 215 -4.24 -0.48 0.01
C ASN A 215 -4.46 -1.32 -1.25
N PHE A 216 -5.62 -1.21 -1.90
CA PHE A 216 -5.90 -1.97 -3.12
C PHE A 216 -5.90 -1.07 -4.35
N LEU A 217 -5.39 -1.62 -5.45
CA LEU A 217 -5.29 -0.95 -6.73
C LEU A 217 -6.55 -1.25 -7.56
N PRO A 218 -7.25 -0.21 -8.05
CA PRO A 218 -8.41 -0.42 -8.89
C PRO A 218 -8.01 -1.01 -10.25
N VAL A 219 -8.90 -1.83 -10.79
CA VAL A 219 -8.76 -2.58 -12.05
C VAL A 219 -10.02 -2.43 -12.88
N TRP A 220 -9.90 -2.55 -14.21
CA TRP A 220 -11.07 -2.60 -15.08
C TRP A 220 -11.84 -3.90 -14.88
N GLN A 221 -13.10 -3.79 -14.46
CA GLN A 221 -13.98 -4.90 -14.17
C GLN A 221 -15.46 -4.49 -14.26
N GLY A 222 -16.35 -5.48 -14.21
CA GLY A 222 -17.78 -5.27 -14.08
C GLY A 222 -18.36 -6.21 -13.03
N SER A 223 -19.34 -5.74 -12.27
CA SER A 223 -20.05 -6.54 -11.26
C SER A 223 -21.53 -6.27 -11.31
N ILE A 224 -22.31 -7.31 -10.99
CA ILE A 224 -23.75 -7.24 -10.85
C ILE A 224 -24.17 -7.94 -9.56
N SER A 225 -25.16 -7.37 -8.88
CA SER A 225 -25.79 -7.94 -7.71
C SER A 225 -27.30 -7.99 -7.94
N LEU A 226 -27.89 -9.15 -7.73
CA LEU A 226 -29.32 -9.43 -7.85
C LEU A 226 -29.87 -9.83 -6.48
N GLN A 227 -31.09 -9.44 -6.16
CA GLN A 227 -31.80 -9.88 -4.96
C GLN A 227 -33.12 -10.57 -5.35
N PRO A 228 -33.09 -11.85 -5.78
CA PRO A 228 -34.29 -12.52 -6.27
C PRO A 228 -35.33 -12.81 -5.18
N TRP A 229 -34.90 -12.84 -3.91
CA TRP A 229 -35.73 -13.01 -2.72
C TRP A 229 -35.25 -12.08 -1.60
N GLU A 230 -36.09 -11.79 -0.62
CA GLU A 230 -35.81 -10.84 0.48
C GLU A 230 -34.48 -11.16 1.20
N ASP A 231 -34.20 -12.44 1.46
CA ASP A 231 -33.02 -12.88 2.23
C ASP A 231 -31.89 -13.46 1.37
N VAL A 232 -31.98 -13.37 0.04
CA VAL A 232 -31.00 -14.00 -0.87
C VAL A 232 -30.46 -12.98 -1.86
N SER A 233 -29.16 -12.71 -1.78
CA SER A 233 -28.40 -11.94 -2.76
C SER A 233 -27.48 -12.84 -3.57
N LEU A 234 -27.50 -12.68 -4.89
CA LEU A 234 -26.56 -13.29 -5.81
C LEU A 234 -25.70 -12.20 -6.44
N SER A 235 -24.39 -12.26 -6.20
CA SER A 235 -23.44 -11.29 -6.75
C SER A 235 -22.39 -11.98 -7.60
N GLY A 236 -22.03 -11.35 -8.71
CA GLY A 236 -21.01 -11.82 -9.64
C GLY A 236 -20.15 -10.66 -10.13
N TYR A 237 -18.90 -10.96 -10.47
CA TYR A 237 -18.00 -10.00 -11.11
C TYR A 237 -17.14 -10.67 -12.17
N TYR A 238 -16.64 -9.87 -13.09
CA TYR A 238 -15.68 -10.27 -14.08
C TYR A 238 -14.61 -9.20 -14.23
N GLN A 239 -13.36 -9.59 -14.02
CA GLN A 239 -12.20 -8.70 -14.11
C GLN A 239 -11.63 -8.72 -15.53
N PHE A 240 -11.64 -7.58 -16.20
CA PHE A 240 -11.12 -7.43 -17.57
C PHE A 240 -9.61 -7.22 -17.60
N GLN A 241 -9.06 -6.62 -16.55
CA GLN A 241 -7.65 -6.23 -16.48
C GLN A 241 -6.91 -6.98 -15.38
N TRP A 242 -5.80 -7.61 -15.76
CA TRP A 242 -4.77 -8.00 -14.80
C TRP A 242 -3.85 -6.81 -14.48
N ARG A 243 -3.44 -6.69 -13.22
CA ARG A 243 -2.48 -5.68 -12.74
C ARG A 243 -1.59 -6.31 -11.67
N LYS A 244 -0.28 -6.04 -11.72
CA LYS A 244 0.68 -6.51 -10.71
C LYS A 244 0.47 -5.81 -9.36
N ASN A 245 0.82 -6.49 -8.27
CA ASN A 245 1.01 -5.83 -6.98
C ASN A 245 2.10 -4.77 -7.10
N ARG A 246 1.92 -3.64 -6.42
CA ARG A 246 2.92 -2.58 -6.36
C ARG A 246 3.74 -2.77 -5.08
N LEU A 247 5.02 -3.06 -5.28
CA LEU A 247 6.01 -3.22 -4.21
C LEU A 247 6.91 -1.98 -4.13
N PRO A 248 7.55 -1.71 -2.98
CA PRO A 248 8.56 -0.66 -2.89
C PRO A 248 9.69 -0.92 -3.88
N GLY A 249 9.98 0.07 -4.74
CA GLY A 249 11.09 -0.04 -5.70
C GLY A 249 12.43 -0.29 -5.01
N SER A 250 13.29 -1.09 -5.65
CA SER A 250 14.64 -1.43 -5.18
C SER A 250 15.40 -0.21 -4.66
N GLY A 251 15.91 -0.28 -3.43
CA GLY A 251 16.65 0.82 -2.80
C GLY A 251 15.79 1.94 -2.21
N SER A 252 14.46 1.91 -2.31
CA SER A 252 13.61 2.79 -1.48
C SER A 252 13.64 2.35 -0.01
N TYR A 253 13.27 3.24 0.92
CA TYR A 253 13.50 2.99 2.36
C TYR A 253 12.84 1.71 2.89
N PHE A 254 11.65 1.38 2.40
CA PHE A 254 10.93 0.16 2.79
C PHE A 254 11.16 -1.03 1.83
N SER A 255 12.10 -0.90 0.90
CA SER A 255 12.51 -2.01 0.06
C SER A 255 13.34 -3.00 0.88
N TYR A 256 13.00 -4.28 0.79
CA TYR A 256 13.71 -5.36 1.47
C TYR A 256 14.56 -6.20 0.51
N ALA A 257 14.50 -5.93 -0.79
CA ALA A 257 15.19 -6.71 -1.80
C ALA A 257 15.57 -5.83 -2.99
N ASP A 258 16.82 -5.93 -3.39
CA ASP A 258 17.46 -5.02 -4.34
C ASP A 258 17.34 -5.52 -5.79
N TYR A 259 16.40 -6.44 -6.04
CA TYR A 259 16.16 -7.07 -7.34
C TYR A 259 14.65 -7.15 -7.68
N GLN A 260 13.80 -6.46 -6.93
CA GLN A 260 12.36 -6.41 -7.17
C GLN A 260 11.97 -5.16 -7.98
N ASP A 261 10.99 -5.36 -8.86
CA ASP A 261 10.54 -4.41 -9.90
C ASP A 261 9.03 -4.15 -9.87
#